data_AF-A0A2S2NYV8-F1
#
_entry.id   AF-A0A2S2NYV8-F1
#
_cell.length_a   1.000
_cell.length_b   1.000
_cell.length_c   1.000
_cell.angle_alpha   90.00
_cell.angle_beta   90.00
_cell.angle_gamma   90.00
#
_symmetry.space_group_name_H-M   'P 1'
#
loop_
_entity.id
_entity.type
_entity.pdbx_description
1 polymer ?
#
loop_
_entity_poly.entity_id
_entity_poly.type
_entity_poly.pdbx_seq_one_letter_code
_entity_poly.pdbx_strand_id
1 'polypeptide(L)'
;MDESVKEEANGVHTTLGIFENIMELRPDVVVDVGKQGLIQWLLKRIKAKMPYDGNKLYSSEILSILLQNNEENRALVGEIGGIDNLLQQLAYYKRHDPSSPDEQEMMENLFDCLCSCLMDKQNRDRFLRGEGLQLMNLILREKKLSRNGSLKVLNHALSGPQGKDNCNKFVDILGLRTIFPLFMKTPKKNRKRMLSTEEHEEHVISIIANMLRNCRGTQRQRLMTKFVENDMEKVDRLMELHFKYMEKVEMIDAEIDEKNTGEEDEDEIYLKRLNGGLFSLQLIDYITLEVCNSGPNIKKRVTHILNMRGGTLKTIRQIMREYAGNLGEDGDKEWQEQEQRHILKMVDKL
;
A
#
# COMPACT_ATOMS: atom_id res chain seq x y z
N MET A 1 -21.30 -17.93 25.01
CA MET A 1 -22.41 -16.97 24.99
C MET A 1 -23.16 -17.19 23.69
N ASP A 2 -24.45 -17.49 23.77
CA ASP A 2 -25.38 -17.61 22.66
C ASP A 2 -25.94 -16.22 22.32
N GLU A 3 -25.41 -15.61 21.26
CA GLU A 3 -25.78 -14.25 20.86
C GLU A 3 -27.19 -14.14 20.24
N SER A 4 -27.93 -15.25 20.12
CA SER A 4 -29.38 -15.17 19.89
C SER A 4 -30.14 -14.64 21.12
N VAL A 5 -29.54 -14.71 22.31
CA VAL A 5 -30.05 -14.15 23.55
C VAL A 5 -29.47 -12.74 23.75
N LYS A 6 -30.33 -11.73 23.84
CA LYS A 6 -29.92 -10.31 23.93
C LYS A 6 -28.96 -10.03 25.10
N GLU A 7 -29.20 -10.64 26.26
CA GLU A 7 -28.34 -10.47 27.44
C GLU A 7 -26.93 -11.03 27.21
N GLU A 8 -26.83 -12.18 26.54
CA GLU A 8 -25.54 -12.80 26.21
C GLU A 8 -24.81 -12.05 25.09
N ALA A 9 -25.54 -11.50 24.11
CA ALA A 9 -24.99 -10.61 23.09
C ALA A 9 -24.40 -9.32 23.71
N ASN A 10 -25.10 -8.74 24.69
CA ASN A 10 -24.58 -7.62 25.47
C ASN A 10 -23.34 -8.03 26.28
N GLY A 11 -23.34 -9.23 26.86
CA GLY A 11 -22.19 -9.80 27.56
C GLY A 11 -20.94 -9.89 26.67
N VAL A 12 -21.10 -10.31 25.41
CA VAL A 12 -20.01 -10.30 24.42
C VAL A 12 -19.51 -8.88 24.18
N HIS A 13 -20.41 -7.92 23.95
CA HIS A 13 -20.05 -6.51 23.73
C HIS A 13 -19.26 -5.94 24.91
N THR A 14 -19.74 -6.14 26.14
CA THR A 14 -19.04 -5.72 27.35
C THR A 14 -17.67 -6.39 27.50
N THR A 15 -17.55 -7.67 27.12
CA THR A 15 -16.28 -8.39 27.15
C THR A 15 -15.26 -7.78 26.18
N LEU A 16 -15.68 -7.42 24.96
CA LEU A 16 -14.82 -6.74 23.99
C LEU A 16 -14.35 -5.37 24.51
N GLY A 17 -15.25 -4.60 25.15
CA GLY A 17 -14.88 -3.32 25.77
C GLY A 17 -13.90 -3.46 26.94
N ILE A 18 -13.95 -4.56 27.69
CA ILE A 18 -12.92 -4.82 28.71
C ILE A 18 -11.55 -5.03 28.06
N PHE A 19 -11.48 -5.82 26.98
CA PHE A 19 -10.22 -6.02 26.26
C PHE A 19 -9.69 -4.73 25.63
N GLU A 20 -10.56 -3.92 25.02
CA GLU A 20 -10.19 -2.61 24.47
C GLU A 20 -9.52 -1.73 25.54
N ASN A 21 -10.19 -1.53 26.67
CA ASN A 21 -9.68 -0.71 27.77
C ASN A 21 -8.36 -1.26 28.35
N ILE A 22 -8.22 -2.58 28.46
CA ILE A 22 -6.98 -3.21 28.95
C ILE A 22 -5.84 -2.97 27.97
N MET A 23 -6.07 -3.15 26.67
CA MET A 23 -5.04 -2.97 25.64
C MET A 23 -4.62 -1.49 25.52
N GLU A 24 -5.56 -0.56 25.68
CA GLU A 24 -5.27 0.88 25.70
C GLU A 24 -4.44 1.28 26.93
N LEU A 25 -4.80 0.77 28.12
CA LEU A 25 -4.11 1.08 29.36
C LEU A 25 -2.75 0.36 29.49
N ARG A 26 -2.63 -0.84 28.93
CA ARG A 26 -1.49 -1.75 29.08
C ARG A 26 -1.07 -2.34 27.71
N PRO A 27 -0.35 -1.57 26.88
CA PRO A 27 0.14 -2.06 25.59
C PRO A 27 1.06 -3.29 25.72
N ASP A 28 1.70 -3.48 26.88
CA ASP A 28 2.60 -4.60 27.17
C ASP A 28 1.89 -5.96 27.22
N VAL A 29 0.58 -6.01 27.47
CA VAL A 29 -0.18 -7.28 27.55
C VAL A 29 -0.85 -7.70 26.24
N VAL A 30 -0.79 -6.86 25.20
CA VAL A 30 -1.50 -7.06 23.91
C VAL A 30 -1.12 -8.39 23.24
N VAL A 31 0.15 -8.78 23.32
CA VAL A 31 0.64 -10.07 22.79
C VAL A 31 0.03 -11.24 23.58
N ASP A 32 0.07 -11.17 24.90
CA ASP A 32 -0.41 -12.24 25.78
C ASP A 32 -1.92 -12.45 25.63
N VAL A 33 -2.69 -11.35 25.59
CA VAL A 33 -4.13 -11.37 25.33
C VAL A 33 -4.43 -12.04 24.00
N GLY A 34 -3.68 -11.71 22.94
CA GLY A 34 -3.83 -12.33 21.63
C GLY A 34 -3.59 -13.85 21.66
N LYS A 35 -2.48 -14.27 22.28
CA LYS A 35 -2.05 -15.68 22.42
C LYS A 35 -2.97 -16.52 23.31
N GLN A 36 -3.61 -15.93 24.31
CA GLN A 36 -4.54 -16.63 25.21
C GLN A 36 -5.88 -16.99 24.54
N GLY A 37 -6.02 -16.75 23.24
CA GLY A 37 -7.13 -17.25 22.43
C GLY A 37 -8.09 -16.17 21.94
N LEU A 38 -7.87 -14.89 22.29
CA LEU A 38 -8.73 -13.80 21.83
C LEU A 38 -8.71 -13.70 20.29
N ILE A 39 -7.53 -13.72 19.67
CA ILE A 39 -7.42 -13.65 18.19
C ILE A 39 -8.16 -14.82 17.54
N GLN A 40 -7.99 -16.04 18.06
CA GLN A 40 -8.67 -17.22 17.53
C GLN A 40 -10.20 -17.09 17.65
N TRP A 41 -10.68 -16.56 18.78
CA TRP A 41 -12.10 -16.32 19.00
C TRP A 41 -12.65 -15.24 18.05
N LEU A 42 -11.95 -14.11 17.90
CA LEU A 42 -12.34 -13.01 17.00
C LEU A 42 -12.45 -13.48 15.55
N LEU A 43 -11.46 -14.22 15.05
CA LEU A 43 -11.48 -14.76 13.68
C LEU A 43 -12.66 -15.73 13.48
N LYS A 44 -12.95 -16.58 14.47
CA LYS A 44 -14.10 -17.48 14.42
C LYS A 44 -15.42 -16.71 14.43
N ARG A 45 -15.52 -15.65 15.24
CA ARG A 45 -16.70 -14.78 15.34
C ARG A 45 -16.96 -14.00 14.06
N ILE A 46 -15.91 -13.44 13.46
CA ILE A 46 -15.97 -12.74 12.17
C ILE A 46 -16.40 -13.70 11.05
N LYS A 47 -15.86 -14.93 11.04
CA LYS A 47 -16.19 -15.94 10.02
C LYS A 47 -17.58 -16.58 10.21
N ALA A 48 -18.18 -16.47 11.38
CA ALA A 48 -19.45 -17.11 11.68
C ALA A 48 -20.51 -16.73 10.64
N LYS A 49 -21.27 -17.73 10.17
CA LYS A 49 -22.35 -17.58 9.19
C LYS A 49 -23.60 -17.02 9.87
N MET A 50 -23.48 -15.83 10.42
CA MET A 50 -24.55 -15.08 11.04
C MET A 50 -24.74 -13.75 10.31
N PRO A 51 -25.95 -13.15 10.37
CA PRO A 51 -26.16 -11.80 9.87
C PRO A 51 -25.17 -10.82 10.47
N TYR A 52 -24.94 -9.72 9.76
CA TYR A 52 -24.18 -8.60 10.30
C TYR A 52 -24.84 -8.07 11.58
N ASP A 53 -24.02 -7.80 12.59
CA ASP A 53 -24.42 -7.19 13.85
C ASP A 53 -23.28 -6.33 14.43
N GLY A 54 -23.59 -5.52 15.45
CA GLY A 54 -22.62 -4.63 16.08
C GLY A 54 -21.43 -5.36 16.72
N ASN A 55 -21.64 -6.57 17.23
CA ASN A 55 -20.55 -7.38 17.79
C ASN A 55 -19.58 -7.86 16.71
N LYS A 56 -20.04 -8.10 15.47
CA LYS A 56 -19.17 -8.43 14.33
C LYS A 56 -18.29 -7.24 13.94
N LEU A 57 -18.86 -6.03 13.91
CA LEU A 57 -18.09 -4.80 13.71
C LEU A 57 -17.05 -4.64 14.81
N TYR A 58 -17.47 -4.69 16.08
CA TYR A 58 -16.56 -4.50 17.20
C TYR A 58 -15.44 -5.55 17.23
N SER A 59 -15.75 -6.80 16.87
CA SER A 59 -14.73 -7.85 16.71
C SER A 59 -13.68 -7.50 15.66
N SER A 60 -14.06 -6.81 14.58
CA SER A 60 -13.10 -6.36 13.55
C SER A 60 -12.21 -5.21 14.03
N GLU A 61 -12.73 -4.33 14.89
CA GLU A 61 -11.99 -3.22 15.50
C GLU A 61 -10.96 -3.76 16.50
N ILE A 62 -11.38 -4.63 17.42
CA ILE A 62 -10.48 -5.27 18.39
C ILE A 62 -9.39 -6.07 17.68
N LEU A 63 -9.72 -6.78 16.60
CA LEU A 63 -8.70 -7.48 15.80
C LEU A 63 -7.70 -6.51 15.17
N SER A 64 -8.16 -5.35 14.68
CA SER A 64 -7.29 -4.31 14.13
C SER A 64 -6.31 -3.78 15.19
N ILE A 65 -6.81 -3.49 16.40
CA ILE A 65 -6.00 -3.04 17.55
C ILE A 65 -4.93 -4.07 17.90
N LEU A 66 -5.30 -5.35 18.01
CA LEU A 66 -4.37 -6.44 18.33
C LEU A 66 -3.22 -6.58 17.32
N LEU A 67 -3.45 -6.19 16.06
CA LEU A 67 -2.46 -6.30 14.99
C LEU A 67 -1.65 -5.02 14.78
N GLN A 68 -2.06 -3.90 15.37
CA GLN A 68 -1.40 -2.63 15.22
C GLN A 68 -0.01 -2.70 15.88
N ASN A 69 1.04 -2.46 15.08
CA ASN A 69 2.43 -2.46 15.52
C ASN A 69 2.86 -3.71 16.31
N ASN A 70 2.27 -4.88 16.02
CA ASN A 70 2.53 -6.10 16.76
C ASN A 70 2.88 -7.28 15.83
N GLU A 71 4.18 -7.58 15.71
CA GLU A 71 4.68 -8.64 14.83
C GLU A 71 4.24 -10.04 15.25
N GLU A 72 4.24 -10.31 16.56
CA GLU A 72 3.87 -11.63 17.10
C GLU A 72 2.40 -11.96 16.83
N ASN A 73 1.49 -10.99 17.00
CA ASN A 73 0.08 -11.18 16.70
C ASN A 73 -0.16 -11.35 15.20
N ARG A 74 0.59 -10.64 14.34
CA ARG A 74 0.52 -10.84 12.87
C ARG A 74 0.95 -12.26 12.49
N ALA A 75 2.04 -12.76 13.05
CA ALA A 75 2.50 -14.12 12.83
C ALA A 75 1.46 -15.15 13.32
N LEU A 76 0.90 -14.96 14.52
CA LEU A 76 -0.13 -15.82 15.09
C LEU A 76 -1.38 -15.89 14.20
N VAL A 77 -1.89 -14.76 13.68
CA VAL A 77 -3.00 -14.75 12.71
C VAL A 77 -2.67 -15.61 11.49
N GLY A 78 -1.44 -15.54 11.00
CA GLY A 78 -0.94 -16.39 9.94
C GLY A 78 -1.03 -17.88 10.27
N GLU A 79 -0.46 -18.27 11.40
CA GLU A 79 -0.34 -19.64 11.88
C GLU A 79 -1.68 -20.34 12.03
N ILE A 80 -2.70 -19.64 12.54
CA ILE A 80 -4.04 -20.17 12.79
C ILE A 80 -4.99 -20.07 11.57
N GLY A 81 -4.47 -19.80 10.37
CA GLY A 81 -5.26 -19.73 9.14
C GLY A 81 -6.12 -18.46 9.03
N GLY A 82 -5.75 -17.40 9.74
CA GLY A 82 -6.47 -16.13 9.73
C GLY A 82 -6.43 -15.39 8.40
N ILE A 83 -5.36 -15.53 7.61
CA ILE A 83 -5.27 -14.94 6.27
C ILE A 83 -6.42 -15.45 5.37
N ASP A 84 -6.66 -16.75 5.35
CA ASP A 84 -7.76 -17.34 4.57
C ASP A 84 -9.13 -16.87 5.09
N ASN A 85 -9.28 -16.72 6.41
CA ASN A 85 -10.52 -16.20 7.00
C ASN A 85 -10.80 -14.76 6.57
N LEU A 86 -9.78 -13.88 6.61
CA LEU A 86 -9.89 -12.49 6.15
C LEU A 86 -10.23 -12.42 4.66
N LEU A 87 -9.52 -13.20 3.82
CA LEU A 87 -9.79 -13.27 2.39
C LEU A 87 -11.22 -13.76 2.08
N GLN A 88 -11.71 -14.76 2.83
CA GLN A 88 -13.08 -15.25 2.68
C GLN A 88 -14.13 -14.21 3.02
N GLN A 89 -13.92 -13.40 4.07
CA GLN A 89 -14.85 -12.31 4.39
C GLN A 89 -14.80 -11.21 3.33
N LEU A 90 -13.60 -10.80 2.91
CA LEU A 90 -13.42 -9.78 1.87
C LEU A 90 -13.95 -10.23 0.50
N ALA A 91 -14.01 -11.54 0.24
CA ALA A 91 -14.54 -12.09 -0.99
C ALA A 91 -16.04 -11.81 -1.20
N TYR A 92 -16.79 -11.52 -0.14
CA TYR A 92 -18.19 -11.06 -0.26
C TYR A 92 -18.26 -9.72 -1.01
N TYR A 93 -17.35 -8.79 -0.69
CA TYR A 93 -17.33 -7.44 -1.25
C TYR A 93 -16.74 -7.34 -2.66
N LYS A 94 -16.44 -8.47 -3.32
CA LYS A 94 -16.00 -8.47 -4.72
C LYS A 94 -17.11 -8.07 -5.70
N ARG A 95 -18.37 -8.31 -5.34
CA ARG A 95 -19.54 -7.99 -6.18
C ARG A 95 -20.59 -7.14 -5.47
N HIS A 96 -20.52 -7.06 -4.15
CA HIS A 96 -21.49 -6.37 -3.30
C HIS A 96 -20.84 -5.16 -2.63
N ASP A 97 -21.52 -4.02 -2.65
CA ASP A 97 -21.17 -2.89 -1.78
C ASP A 97 -21.74 -3.18 -0.37
N PRO A 98 -21.10 -2.71 0.71
CA PRO A 98 -21.68 -2.74 2.05
C PRO A 98 -23.08 -2.08 2.09
N SER A 99 -23.96 -2.63 2.91
CA SER A 99 -25.38 -2.25 3.00
C SER A 99 -25.59 -1.06 3.94
N SER A 100 -24.69 -0.84 4.88
CA SER A 100 -24.72 0.23 5.87
C SER A 100 -23.34 0.88 6.06
N PRO A 101 -23.28 2.09 6.64
CA PRO A 101 -22.02 2.71 7.05
C PRO A 101 -21.19 1.82 7.98
N ASP A 102 -21.84 1.14 8.92
CA ASP A 102 -21.19 0.27 9.90
C ASP A 102 -20.62 -1.00 9.23
N GLU A 103 -21.33 -1.57 8.24
CA GLU A 103 -20.79 -2.68 7.46
C GLU A 103 -19.59 -2.23 6.60
N GLN A 104 -19.63 -0.99 6.10
CA GLN A 104 -18.48 -0.42 5.39
C GLN A 104 -17.26 -0.28 6.31
N GLU A 105 -17.46 0.19 7.54
CA GLU A 105 -16.40 0.30 8.54
C GLU A 105 -15.80 -1.08 8.88
N MET A 106 -16.64 -2.09 9.09
CA MET A 106 -16.19 -3.46 9.28
C MET A 106 -15.35 -3.95 8.07
N MET A 107 -15.79 -3.67 6.85
CA MET A 107 -15.04 -4.03 5.65
C MET A 107 -13.66 -3.33 5.62
N GLU A 108 -13.59 -2.05 5.98
CA GLU A 108 -12.35 -1.28 6.05
C GLU A 108 -11.41 -1.85 7.13
N ASN A 109 -11.92 -2.17 8.32
CA ASN A 109 -11.16 -2.84 9.38
C ASN A 109 -10.57 -4.18 8.92
N LEU A 110 -11.30 -4.98 8.14
CA LEU A 110 -10.79 -6.25 7.60
C LEU A 110 -9.67 -6.03 6.58
N PHE A 111 -9.76 -4.99 5.75
CA PHE A 111 -8.67 -4.61 4.85
C PHE A 111 -7.44 -4.15 5.61
N ASP A 112 -7.61 -3.40 6.70
CA ASP A 112 -6.52 -2.91 7.54
C ASP A 112 -5.84 -4.04 8.32
N CYS A 113 -6.63 -4.98 8.87
CA CYS A 113 -6.12 -6.22 9.45
C CYS A 113 -5.25 -6.99 8.46
N LEU A 114 -5.73 -7.13 7.20
CA LEU A 114 -4.99 -7.83 6.16
C LEU A 114 -3.71 -7.08 5.76
N CYS A 115 -3.75 -5.75 5.65
CA CYS A 115 -2.56 -4.93 5.39
C CYS A 115 -1.52 -5.08 6.50
N SER A 116 -1.95 -5.03 7.76
CA SER A 116 -1.08 -5.24 8.92
C SER A 116 -0.44 -6.64 8.90
N CYS A 117 -1.23 -7.68 8.61
CA CYS A 117 -0.72 -9.04 8.49
C CYS A 117 0.35 -9.18 7.40
N LEU A 118 0.23 -8.46 6.28
CA LEU A 118 1.20 -8.48 5.16
C LEU A 118 2.53 -7.78 5.47
N MET A 119 2.67 -7.15 6.64
CA MET A 119 3.98 -6.69 7.14
C MET A 119 4.84 -7.87 7.59
N ASP A 120 4.24 -8.99 8.00
CA ASP A 120 4.96 -10.24 8.25
C ASP A 120 5.27 -10.97 6.93
N LYS A 121 6.50 -11.47 6.82
CA LYS A 121 7.00 -12.15 5.63
C LYS A 121 6.24 -13.45 5.35
N GLN A 122 5.99 -14.28 6.37
CA GLN A 122 5.35 -15.58 6.18
C GLN A 122 3.89 -15.42 5.73
N ASN A 123 3.24 -14.36 6.18
CA ASN A 123 1.88 -14.02 5.76
C ASN A 123 1.78 -13.62 4.30
N ARG A 124 2.84 -13.10 3.67
CA ARG A 124 2.85 -12.86 2.22
C ARG A 124 2.75 -14.15 1.42
N ASP A 125 3.46 -15.20 1.86
CA ASP A 125 3.38 -16.52 1.25
C ASP A 125 2.01 -17.18 1.48
N ARG A 126 1.43 -16.98 2.68
CA ARG A 126 0.05 -17.43 2.97
C ARG A 126 -0.97 -16.70 2.09
N PHE A 127 -0.85 -15.39 1.94
CA PHE A 127 -1.71 -14.58 1.07
C PHE A 127 -1.60 -14.99 -0.41
N LEU A 128 -0.38 -15.27 -0.88
CA LEU A 128 -0.15 -15.77 -2.24
C LEU A 128 -0.83 -17.12 -2.47
N ARG A 129 -0.68 -18.06 -1.53
CA ARG A 129 -1.31 -19.39 -1.59
C ARG A 129 -2.83 -19.33 -1.49
N GLY A 130 -3.36 -18.39 -0.69
CA GLY A 130 -4.81 -18.15 -0.53
C GLY A 130 -5.47 -17.40 -1.70
N GLU A 131 -4.78 -17.25 -2.84
CA GLU A 131 -5.25 -16.50 -4.01
C GLU A 131 -5.61 -15.03 -3.73
N GLY A 132 -4.96 -14.43 -2.73
CA GLY A 132 -5.23 -13.05 -2.34
C GLY A 132 -5.03 -12.05 -3.48
N LEU A 133 -4.00 -12.23 -4.30
CA LEU A 133 -3.74 -11.39 -5.49
C LEU A 133 -4.88 -11.48 -6.51
N GLN A 134 -5.41 -12.67 -6.76
CA GLN A 134 -6.52 -12.89 -7.67
C GLN A 134 -7.78 -12.19 -7.17
N LEU A 135 -8.07 -12.31 -5.86
CA LEU A 135 -9.20 -11.64 -5.24
C LEU A 135 -9.06 -10.11 -5.35
N MET A 136 -7.91 -9.53 -4.96
CA MET A 136 -7.72 -8.09 -5.02
C MET A 136 -7.77 -7.55 -6.45
N ASN A 137 -7.17 -8.27 -7.41
CA ASN A 137 -7.24 -7.91 -8.82
C ASN A 137 -8.68 -7.94 -9.35
N LEU A 138 -9.50 -8.91 -8.91
CA LEU A 138 -10.92 -8.97 -9.24
C LEU A 138 -11.69 -7.79 -8.64
N ILE A 139 -11.50 -7.50 -7.35
CA ILE A 139 -12.15 -6.38 -6.65
C ILE A 139 -11.86 -5.04 -7.36
N LEU A 140 -10.61 -4.77 -7.74
CA LEU A 140 -10.23 -3.55 -8.46
C LEU A 140 -11.02 -3.37 -9.77
N ARG A 141 -11.25 -4.46 -10.50
CA ARG A 141 -11.94 -4.48 -11.80
C ARG A 141 -13.44 -4.23 -11.69
N GLU A 142 -14.08 -4.66 -10.61
CA GLU A 142 -15.53 -4.56 -10.36
C GLU A 142 -15.98 -3.13 -9.96
N LYS A 143 -15.03 -2.24 -9.65
CA LYS A 143 -15.27 -0.80 -9.43
C LYS A 143 -16.23 -0.46 -8.27
N LYS A 144 -16.29 -1.32 -7.26
CA LYS A 144 -17.09 -1.18 -6.03
C LYS A 144 -16.36 -0.39 -4.94
N LEU A 145 -17.02 -0.14 -3.80
CA LEU A 145 -16.43 0.57 -2.66
C LEU A 145 -15.17 -0.12 -2.12
N SER A 146 -15.17 -1.47 -2.15
CA SER A 146 -14.04 -2.32 -1.78
C SER A 146 -12.77 -2.15 -2.63
N ARG A 147 -12.85 -1.42 -3.75
CA ARG A 147 -11.70 -1.11 -4.61
C ARG A 147 -10.55 -0.49 -3.82
N ASN A 148 -10.85 0.45 -2.93
CA ASN A 148 -9.83 1.22 -2.22
C ASN A 148 -9.01 0.31 -1.30
N GLY A 149 -9.69 -0.49 -0.49
CA GLY A 149 -9.04 -1.50 0.36
C GLY A 149 -8.22 -2.49 -0.47
N SER A 150 -8.72 -2.94 -1.62
CA SER A 150 -7.95 -3.85 -2.48
C SER A 150 -6.68 -3.22 -3.08
N LEU A 151 -6.70 -1.91 -3.36
CA LEU A 151 -5.53 -1.18 -3.84
C LEU A 151 -4.48 -1.07 -2.73
N LYS A 152 -4.91 -0.73 -1.51
CA LYS A 152 -4.05 -0.69 -0.32
C LYS A 152 -3.40 -2.05 -0.05
N VAL A 153 -4.19 -3.13 -0.04
CA VAL A 153 -3.66 -4.50 0.14
C VAL A 153 -2.64 -4.87 -0.93
N LEU A 154 -2.89 -4.55 -2.21
CA LEU A 154 -1.92 -4.80 -3.28
C LEU A 154 -0.63 -4.01 -3.06
N ASN A 155 -0.72 -2.75 -2.62
CA ASN A 155 0.45 -1.95 -2.28
C ASN A 155 1.31 -2.66 -1.20
N HIS A 156 0.69 -3.08 -0.10
CA HIS A 156 1.42 -3.80 0.97
C HIS A 156 1.98 -5.16 0.51
N ALA A 157 1.20 -5.95 -0.23
CA ALA A 157 1.60 -7.29 -0.68
C ALA A 157 2.79 -7.26 -1.66
N LEU A 158 2.92 -6.19 -2.44
CA LEU A 158 3.93 -6.04 -3.48
C LEU A 158 5.16 -5.26 -3.01
N SER A 159 5.09 -4.60 -1.85
CA SER A 159 6.13 -3.69 -1.37
C SER A 159 7.40 -4.38 -0.88
N GLY A 160 8.56 -3.79 -1.21
CA GLY A 160 9.86 -4.22 -0.72
C GLY A 160 10.35 -5.57 -1.27
N PRO A 161 11.51 -6.08 -0.81
CA PRO A 161 12.13 -7.28 -1.36
C PRO A 161 11.29 -8.54 -1.15
N GLN A 162 10.59 -8.64 -0.02
CA GLN A 162 9.72 -9.78 0.28
C GLN A 162 8.44 -9.80 -0.57
N GLY A 163 8.17 -8.74 -1.37
CA GLY A 163 7.06 -8.68 -2.32
C GLY A 163 7.35 -9.34 -3.67
N LYS A 164 8.57 -9.87 -3.88
CA LYS A 164 9.05 -10.34 -5.19
C LYS A 164 8.13 -11.37 -5.86
N ASP A 165 7.76 -12.42 -5.14
CA ASP A 165 6.93 -13.48 -5.71
C ASP A 165 5.50 -12.98 -6.00
N ASN A 166 5.00 -12.08 -5.15
CA ASN A 166 3.73 -11.40 -5.37
C ASN A 166 3.78 -10.51 -6.62
N CYS A 167 4.87 -9.77 -6.87
CA CYS A 167 5.04 -8.97 -8.08
C CYS A 167 5.00 -9.82 -9.34
N ASN A 168 5.76 -10.91 -9.38
CA ASN A 168 5.78 -11.81 -10.53
C ASN A 168 4.39 -12.42 -10.76
N LYS A 169 3.75 -12.94 -9.69
CA LYS A 169 2.42 -13.52 -9.78
C LYS A 169 1.38 -12.51 -10.25
N PHE A 170 1.44 -11.27 -9.77
CA PHE A 170 0.50 -10.21 -10.16
C PHE A 170 0.56 -9.95 -11.68
N VAL A 171 1.76 -9.96 -12.28
CA VAL A 171 1.92 -9.86 -13.74
C VAL A 171 1.34 -11.08 -14.46
N ASP A 172 1.53 -12.28 -13.91
CA ASP A 172 1.04 -13.53 -14.48
C ASP A 172 -0.49 -13.60 -14.49
N ILE A 173 -1.16 -13.10 -13.45
CA ILE A 173 -2.63 -13.04 -13.36
C ILE A 173 -3.24 -11.83 -14.08
N LEU A 174 -2.51 -11.27 -15.05
CA LEU A 174 -2.93 -10.11 -15.87
C LEU A 174 -3.14 -8.82 -15.08
N GLY A 175 -2.50 -8.64 -13.92
CA GLY A 175 -2.60 -7.44 -13.09
C GLY A 175 -2.21 -6.15 -13.82
N LEU A 176 -1.33 -6.23 -14.82
CA LEU A 176 -0.96 -5.09 -15.68
C LEU A 176 -2.17 -4.49 -16.43
N ARG A 177 -3.17 -5.31 -16.79
CA ARG A 177 -4.41 -4.83 -17.44
C ARG A 177 -5.34 -4.10 -16.47
N THR A 178 -5.10 -4.22 -15.16
CA THR A 178 -5.89 -3.59 -14.11
C THR A 178 -5.22 -2.32 -13.59
N ILE A 179 -3.90 -2.38 -13.32
CA ILE A 179 -3.17 -1.27 -12.68
C ILE A 179 -2.90 -0.11 -13.64
N PHE A 180 -2.55 -0.36 -14.91
CA PHE A 180 -2.22 0.72 -15.85
C PHE A 180 -3.42 1.60 -16.23
N PRO A 181 -4.65 1.08 -16.35
CA PRO A 181 -5.83 1.97 -16.45
C PRO A 181 -6.01 2.90 -15.25
N LEU A 182 -5.67 2.45 -14.04
CA LEU A 182 -5.72 3.29 -12.83
C LEU A 182 -4.61 4.35 -12.85
N PHE A 183 -3.40 3.98 -13.32
CA PHE A 183 -2.29 4.91 -13.53
C PHE A 183 -2.61 6.03 -14.53
N MET A 184 -3.26 5.67 -15.64
CA MET A 184 -3.66 6.64 -16.67
C MET A 184 -4.82 7.54 -16.23
N LYS A 185 -5.70 7.05 -15.35
CA LYS A 185 -6.89 7.80 -14.95
C LYS A 185 -7.26 7.56 -13.49
N THR A 186 -6.95 8.55 -12.68
CA THR A 186 -7.37 8.61 -11.28
C THR A 186 -8.90 8.73 -11.18
N PRO A 187 -9.59 7.81 -10.49
CA PRO A 187 -11.04 7.90 -10.29
C PRO A 187 -11.41 9.21 -9.58
N LYS A 188 -12.35 9.98 -10.14
CA LYS A 188 -12.82 11.23 -9.52
C LYS A 188 -13.67 10.95 -8.27
N LYS A 189 -13.59 11.86 -7.30
CA LYS A 189 -14.16 11.84 -5.93
C LYS A 189 -15.70 11.85 -5.88
N ASN A 190 -16.38 11.02 -6.66
CA ASN A 190 -17.85 11.05 -6.76
C ASN A 190 -18.58 10.38 -5.58
N ARG A 191 -17.88 9.85 -4.57
CA ARG A 191 -18.49 9.27 -3.37
C ARG A 191 -17.71 9.70 -2.11
N LYS A 192 -18.42 10.14 -1.07
CA LYS A 192 -17.93 10.79 0.16
C LYS A 192 -16.97 9.98 1.05
N ARG A 193 -16.50 8.80 0.64
CA ARG A 193 -15.60 7.90 1.39
C ARG A 193 -14.71 7.11 0.45
N MET A 194 -14.16 7.80 -0.56
CA MET A 194 -13.15 7.22 -1.45
C MET A 194 -11.77 7.79 -1.13
N LEU A 195 -10.72 7.00 -1.38
CA LEU A 195 -9.34 7.49 -1.37
C LEU A 195 -9.28 8.83 -2.10
N SER A 196 -8.50 9.75 -1.54
CA SER A 196 -8.15 10.98 -2.24
C SER A 196 -7.45 10.64 -3.55
N THR A 197 -7.48 11.59 -4.49
CA THR A 197 -6.75 11.50 -5.76
C THR A 197 -5.28 11.16 -5.52
N GLU A 198 -4.70 11.71 -4.45
CA GLU A 198 -3.28 11.60 -4.14
C GLU A 198 -2.93 10.25 -3.51
N GLU A 199 -3.70 9.78 -2.53
CA GLU A 199 -3.52 8.43 -1.97
C GLU A 199 -3.70 7.35 -3.05
N HIS A 200 -4.64 7.56 -3.98
CA HIS A 200 -4.81 6.66 -5.12
C HIS A 200 -3.57 6.63 -6.02
N GLU A 201 -3.08 7.82 -6.41
CA GLU A 201 -1.89 7.95 -7.23
C GLU A 201 -0.67 7.33 -6.54
N GLU A 202 -0.46 7.63 -5.27
CA GLU A 202 0.64 7.09 -4.47
C GLU A 202 0.63 5.56 -4.44
N HIS A 203 -0.51 4.93 -4.13
CA HIS A 203 -0.60 3.47 -4.13
C HIS A 203 -0.31 2.88 -5.51
N VAL A 204 -0.83 3.48 -6.59
CA VAL A 204 -0.61 3.00 -7.96
C VAL A 204 0.86 3.14 -8.35
N ILE A 205 1.47 4.29 -8.08
CA ILE A 205 2.88 4.58 -8.34
C ILE A 205 3.76 3.61 -7.56
N SER A 206 3.50 3.42 -6.27
CA SER A 206 4.23 2.47 -5.41
C SER A 206 4.13 1.04 -5.93
N ILE A 207 2.95 0.59 -6.36
CA ILE A 207 2.78 -0.74 -6.96
C ILE A 207 3.65 -0.89 -8.23
N ILE A 208 3.66 0.11 -9.11
CA ILE A 208 4.45 0.08 -10.35
C ILE A 208 5.95 0.11 -10.05
N ALA A 209 6.39 0.96 -9.12
CA ALA A 209 7.78 1.05 -8.70
C ALA A 209 8.29 -0.27 -8.11
N ASN A 210 7.51 -0.89 -7.21
CA ASN A 210 7.86 -2.18 -6.63
C ASN A 210 7.87 -3.31 -7.66
N MET A 211 6.95 -3.30 -8.64
CA MET A 211 7.01 -4.27 -9.74
C MET A 211 8.26 -4.07 -10.61
N LEU A 212 8.67 -2.83 -10.92
CA LEU A 212 9.93 -2.58 -11.64
C LEU A 212 11.13 -3.07 -10.82
N ARG A 213 11.16 -2.75 -9.53
CA ARG A 213 12.22 -3.17 -8.60
C ARG A 213 12.36 -4.68 -8.52
N ASN A 214 11.25 -5.41 -8.45
CA ASN A 214 11.25 -6.83 -8.09
C ASN A 214 11.09 -7.80 -9.28
N CYS A 215 10.34 -7.44 -10.32
CA CYS A 215 10.11 -8.35 -11.45
C CYS A 215 11.43 -8.60 -12.20
N ARG A 216 11.61 -9.83 -12.69
CA ARG A 216 12.74 -10.23 -13.53
C ARG A 216 12.24 -11.00 -14.76
N GLY A 217 13.13 -11.27 -15.71
CA GLY A 217 12.81 -12.08 -16.91
C GLY A 217 11.59 -11.58 -17.69
N THR A 218 10.69 -12.49 -18.03
CA THR A 218 9.51 -12.23 -18.86
C THR A 218 8.53 -11.25 -18.23
N GLN A 219 8.35 -11.28 -16.91
CA GLN A 219 7.42 -10.40 -16.19
C GLN A 219 7.91 -8.95 -16.27
N ARG A 220 9.21 -8.74 -16.06
CA ARG A 220 9.83 -7.41 -16.24
C ARG A 220 9.71 -6.92 -17.67
N GLN A 221 9.99 -7.77 -18.67
CA GLN A 221 9.83 -7.40 -20.08
C GLN A 221 8.41 -6.93 -20.39
N ARG A 222 7.38 -7.66 -19.92
CA ARG A 222 5.97 -7.28 -20.09
C ARG A 222 5.64 -5.93 -19.44
N LEU A 223 6.23 -5.63 -18.28
CA LEU A 223 6.08 -4.33 -17.61
C LEU A 223 6.75 -3.21 -18.43
N MET A 224 7.96 -3.43 -18.92
CA MET A 224 8.67 -2.46 -19.77
C MET A 224 7.90 -2.15 -21.06
N THR A 225 7.29 -3.16 -21.69
CA THR A 225 6.47 -2.97 -22.89
C THR A 225 5.32 -1.99 -22.66
N LYS A 226 4.74 -1.92 -21.45
CA LYS A 226 3.66 -0.98 -21.12
C LYS A 226 4.06 0.49 -21.32
N PHE A 227 5.33 0.82 -21.13
CA PHE A 227 5.87 2.17 -21.29
C PHE A 227 6.22 2.51 -22.75
N VAL A 228 6.20 1.52 -23.66
CA VAL A 228 6.45 1.71 -25.10
C VAL A 228 5.16 1.74 -25.91
N GLU A 229 4.08 1.13 -25.41
CA GLU A 229 2.77 1.12 -26.07
C GLU A 229 2.19 2.51 -26.33
N ASN A 230 1.38 2.63 -27.38
CA ASN A 230 0.57 3.82 -27.72
C ASN A 230 1.40 5.11 -27.72
N ASP A 231 2.48 5.15 -28.50
CA ASP A 231 3.40 6.30 -28.57
C ASP A 231 3.94 6.75 -27.21
N MET A 232 4.22 5.78 -26.33
CA MET A 232 4.75 6.04 -24.98
C MET A 232 3.81 6.90 -24.11
N GLU A 233 2.48 6.81 -24.28
CA GLU A 233 1.50 7.62 -23.50
C GLU A 233 1.66 7.46 -21.96
N LYS A 234 2.24 6.35 -21.50
CA LYS A 234 2.50 6.08 -20.07
C LYS A 234 3.68 6.91 -19.58
N VAL A 235 4.66 7.17 -20.44
CA VAL A 235 5.78 8.09 -20.17
C VAL A 235 5.25 9.52 -20.10
N ASP A 236 4.32 9.90 -21.00
CA ASP A 236 3.69 11.22 -20.93
C ASP A 236 2.92 11.41 -19.62
N ARG A 237 2.12 10.40 -19.21
CA ARG A 237 1.43 10.40 -17.90
C ARG A 237 2.41 10.42 -16.73
N LEU A 238 3.52 9.69 -16.81
CA LEU A 238 4.55 9.69 -15.77
C LEU A 238 5.16 11.08 -15.59
N MET A 239 5.45 11.78 -16.69
CA MET A 239 5.97 13.14 -16.64
C MET A 239 4.93 14.16 -16.18
N GLU A 240 3.65 13.98 -16.53
CA GLU A 240 2.57 14.80 -15.98
C GLU A 240 2.52 14.70 -14.45
N LEU A 241 2.62 13.48 -13.91
CA LEU A 241 2.69 13.24 -12.47
C LEU A 241 3.97 13.82 -11.85
N HIS A 242 5.12 13.68 -12.52
CA HIS A 242 6.39 14.28 -12.07
C HIS A 242 6.22 15.78 -11.83
N PHE A 243 5.74 16.53 -12.83
CA PHE A 243 5.57 17.98 -12.68
C PHE A 243 4.53 18.34 -11.61
N LYS A 244 3.41 17.61 -11.54
CA LYS A 244 2.39 17.82 -10.50
C LYS A 244 2.99 17.72 -9.09
N TYR A 245 3.76 16.67 -8.82
CA TYR A 245 4.34 16.47 -7.49
C TYR A 245 5.60 17.31 -7.24
N MET A 246 6.34 17.66 -8.29
CA MET A 246 7.44 18.62 -8.21
C MET A 246 6.94 19.99 -7.76
N GLU A 247 5.90 20.54 -8.42
CA GLU A 247 5.29 21.83 -8.06
C GLU A 247 4.80 21.82 -6.60
N LYS A 248 4.25 20.70 -6.13
CA LYS A 248 3.83 20.55 -4.72
C LYS A 248 5.00 20.60 -3.75
N VAL A 249 6.08 19.86 -4.04
CA VAL A 249 7.27 19.86 -3.18
C VAL A 249 7.92 21.24 -3.17
N GLU A 250 8.01 21.92 -4.33
CA GLU A 250 8.52 23.29 -4.43
C GLU A 250 7.71 24.30 -3.60
N MET A 251 6.38 24.15 -3.54
CA MET A 251 5.54 24.97 -2.66
C MET A 251 5.86 24.74 -1.18
N ILE A 252 6.08 23.48 -0.78
CA ILE A 252 6.43 23.13 0.60
C ILE A 252 7.83 23.65 0.95
N ASP A 253 8.78 23.51 0.03
CA ASP A 253 10.13 24.05 0.19
C ASP A 253 10.09 25.58 0.38
N ALA A 254 9.26 26.30 -0.39
CA ALA A 254 9.06 27.74 -0.22
C ALA A 254 8.43 28.12 1.14
N GLU A 255 7.45 27.34 1.62
CA GLU A 255 6.86 27.54 2.95
C GLU A 255 7.86 27.29 4.08
N ILE A 256 8.76 26.32 3.91
CA ILE A 256 9.84 26.02 4.87
C ILE A 256 10.83 27.18 4.88
N ASP A 257 11.26 27.67 3.71
CA ASP A 257 12.19 28.79 3.57
C ASP A 257 11.64 30.09 4.19
N GLU A 258 10.34 30.38 4.03
CA GLU A 258 9.70 31.57 4.62
C GLU A 258 9.62 31.49 6.16
N LYS A 259 9.43 30.30 6.71
CA LYS A 259 9.32 30.06 8.16
C LYS A 259 10.66 29.76 8.82
N ASN A 260 11.74 29.71 8.05
CA ASN A 260 13.04 29.25 8.53
C ASN A 260 13.59 30.19 9.61
N THR A 261 13.47 29.78 10.86
CA THR A 261 14.05 30.45 12.03
C THR A 261 15.52 30.10 12.25
N GLY A 262 16.09 29.18 11.45
CA GLY A 262 17.43 28.63 11.60
C GLY A 262 17.55 27.51 12.66
N GLU A 263 16.43 27.05 13.22
CA GLU A 263 16.37 26.04 14.30
C GLU A 263 15.63 24.74 13.93
N GLU A 264 15.10 24.61 12.71
CA GLU A 264 14.38 23.39 12.29
C GLU A 264 15.36 22.24 11.97
N ASP A 265 15.09 21.06 12.51
CA ASP A 265 15.86 19.83 12.27
C ASP A 265 15.72 19.37 10.80
N GLU A 266 16.81 18.89 10.19
CA GLU A 266 16.81 18.40 8.81
C GLU A 266 15.81 17.24 8.62
N ASP A 267 15.66 16.41 9.65
CA ASP A 267 14.69 15.31 9.67
C ASP A 267 13.24 15.83 9.70
N GLU A 268 12.95 16.90 10.45
CA GLU A 268 11.63 17.53 10.47
C GLU A 268 11.28 18.15 9.12
N ILE A 269 12.24 18.81 8.48
CA ILE A 269 12.11 19.36 7.12
C ILE A 269 11.80 18.23 6.13
N TYR A 270 12.54 17.12 6.20
CA TYR A 270 12.31 15.98 5.33
C TYR A 270 10.92 15.35 5.54
N LEU A 271 10.48 15.19 6.79
CA LEU A 271 9.14 14.71 7.12
C LEU A 271 8.04 15.65 6.59
N LYS A 272 8.22 16.97 6.69
CA LYS A 272 7.31 17.95 6.09
C LYS A 272 7.23 17.78 4.56
N ARG A 273 8.36 17.61 3.89
CA ARG A 273 8.41 17.36 2.43
C ARG A 273 7.76 16.03 2.04
N LEU A 274 7.96 14.96 2.83
CA LEU A 274 7.28 13.68 2.65
C LEU A 274 5.75 13.83 2.71
N ASN A 275 5.25 14.51 3.73
CA ASN A 275 3.83 14.87 3.87
C ASN A 275 3.33 15.75 2.71
N GLY A 276 4.23 16.55 2.13
CA GLY A 276 4.02 17.39 0.95
C GLY A 276 3.93 16.64 -0.39
N GLY A 277 4.20 15.33 -0.41
CA GLY A 277 4.16 14.51 -1.62
C GLY A 277 5.54 14.15 -2.19
N LEU A 278 6.63 14.43 -1.47
CA LEU A 278 7.99 14.03 -1.89
C LEU A 278 8.10 12.51 -2.09
N PHE A 279 7.43 11.70 -1.27
CA PHE A 279 7.43 10.24 -1.43
C PHE A 279 6.89 9.81 -2.80
N SER A 280 5.77 10.41 -3.23
CA SER A 280 5.20 10.15 -4.55
C SER A 280 6.15 10.60 -5.67
N LEU A 281 6.77 11.77 -5.53
CA LEU A 281 7.76 12.29 -6.49
C LEU A 281 8.97 11.37 -6.62
N GLN A 282 9.55 10.92 -5.51
CA GLN A 282 10.68 10.00 -5.49
C GLN A 282 10.35 8.68 -6.20
N LEU A 283 9.15 8.12 -5.99
CA LEU A 283 8.74 6.90 -6.69
C LEU A 283 8.47 7.12 -8.19
N ILE A 284 7.92 8.27 -8.58
CA ILE A 284 7.77 8.66 -10.00
C ILE A 284 9.14 8.73 -10.67
N ASP A 285 10.11 9.36 -10.00
CA ASP A 285 11.46 9.53 -10.52
C ASP A 285 12.23 8.20 -10.54
N TYR A 286 11.97 7.31 -9.58
CA TYR A 286 12.47 5.95 -9.58
C TYR A 286 11.96 5.17 -10.81
N ILE A 287 10.65 5.25 -11.09
CA ILE A 287 10.06 4.64 -12.29
C ILE A 287 10.72 5.23 -13.53
N THR A 288 10.86 6.56 -13.60
CA THR A 288 11.47 7.28 -14.73
C THR A 288 12.89 6.81 -14.99
N LEU A 289 13.68 6.65 -13.93
CA LEU A 289 15.05 6.16 -13.97
C LEU A 289 15.15 4.73 -14.51
N GLU A 290 14.30 3.83 -14.00
CA GLU A 290 14.20 2.43 -14.43
C GLU A 290 13.82 2.30 -15.92
N VAL A 291 12.85 3.10 -16.38
CA VAL A 291 12.38 3.04 -17.78
C VAL A 291 13.37 3.67 -18.76
N CYS A 292 14.03 4.77 -18.38
CA CYS A 292 15.04 5.42 -19.22
C CYS A 292 16.29 4.55 -19.42
N ASN A 293 16.71 3.83 -18.38
CA ASN A 293 17.85 2.91 -18.45
C ASN A 293 17.58 1.67 -19.32
N SER A 294 16.30 1.38 -19.60
CA SER A 294 15.91 0.20 -20.39
C SER A 294 15.70 0.48 -21.88
N GLY A 295 15.57 1.75 -22.30
CA GLY A 295 15.30 2.08 -23.70
C GLY A 295 15.68 3.52 -24.09
N PRO A 296 16.52 3.72 -25.13
CA PRO A 296 16.97 5.05 -25.52
C PRO A 296 15.84 5.97 -26.03
N ASN A 297 14.79 5.41 -26.61
CA ASN A 297 13.64 6.18 -27.09
C ASN A 297 12.83 6.80 -25.94
N ILE A 298 12.65 6.05 -24.84
CA ILE A 298 12.00 6.55 -23.62
C ILE A 298 12.82 7.71 -23.05
N LYS A 299 14.16 7.54 -22.95
CA LYS A 299 15.07 8.60 -22.47
C LYS A 299 14.98 9.88 -23.31
N LYS A 300 14.91 9.75 -24.64
CA LYS A 300 14.71 10.89 -25.56
C LYS A 300 13.36 11.58 -25.30
N ARG A 301 12.28 10.82 -25.13
CA ARG A 301 10.94 11.36 -24.84
C ARG A 301 10.91 12.12 -23.51
N VAL A 302 11.44 11.53 -22.44
CA VAL A 302 11.55 12.18 -21.11
C VAL A 302 12.36 13.47 -21.20
N THR A 303 13.52 13.43 -21.87
CA THR A 303 14.38 14.63 -22.03
C THR A 303 13.66 15.72 -22.82
N HIS A 304 12.95 15.35 -23.88
CA HIS A 304 12.17 16.31 -24.67
C HIS A 304 11.09 16.99 -23.81
N ILE A 305 10.32 16.22 -23.04
CA ILE A 305 9.25 16.75 -22.18
C ILE A 305 9.82 17.68 -21.09
N LEU A 306 10.92 17.29 -20.45
CA LEU A 306 11.61 18.14 -19.45
C LEU A 306 12.05 19.47 -20.06
N ASN A 307 12.71 19.44 -21.22
CA ASN A 307 13.21 20.64 -21.89
C ASN A 307 12.07 21.61 -22.27
N MET A 308 10.89 21.08 -22.66
CA MET A 308 9.72 21.89 -22.98
C MET A 308 9.17 22.68 -21.77
N ARG A 309 9.48 22.24 -20.54
CA ARG A 309 9.13 22.93 -19.29
C ARG A 309 10.34 23.57 -18.60
N GLY A 310 11.47 23.72 -19.30
CA GLY A 310 12.69 24.32 -18.75
C GLY A 310 13.47 23.45 -17.77
N GLY A 311 13.06 22.20 -17.56
CA GLY A 311 13.73 21.23 -16.71
C GLY A 311 14.80 20.43 -17.47
N THR A 312 15.62 19.69 -16.73
CA THR A 312 16.59 18.75 -17.30
C THR A 312 16.63 17.46 -16.50
N LEU A 313 17.27 16.42 -17.04
CA LEU A 313 17.51 15.17 -16.29
C LEU A 313 18.28 15.38 -14.98
N LYS A 314 18.96 16.52 -14.81
CA LYS A 314 19.68 16.83 -13.56
C LYS A 314 18.73 16.88 -12.36
N THR A 315 17.52 17.41 -12.52
CA THR A 315 16.52 17.49 -11.44
C THR A 315 16.17 16.10 -10.93
N ILE A 316 15.85 15.17 -11.85
CA ILE A 316 15.58 13.76 -11.52
C ILE A 316 16.80 13.11 -10.86
N ARG A 317 18.02 13.36 -11.35
CA ARG A 317 19.23 12.82 -10.72
C ARG A 317 19.42 13.31 -9.28
N GLN A 318 19.10 14.57 -9.00
CA GLN A 318 19.24 15.14 -7.66
C GLN A 318 18.25 14.48 -6.69
N ILE A 319 16.97 14.42 -7.07
CA ILE A 319 15.91 13.77 -6.27
C ILE A 319 16.27 12.31 -6.01
N MET A 320 16.77 11.59 -7.02
CA MET A 320 17.15 10.19 -6.87
C MET A 320 18.43 9.97 -6.05
N ARG A 321 19.35 10.93 -6.01
CA ARG A 321 20.52 10.88 -5.12
C ARG A 321 20.09 11.11 -3.67
N GLU A 322 19.20 12.07 -3.43
CA GLU A 322 18.61 12.31 -2.11
C GLU A 322 17.84 11.06 -1.64
N TYR A 323 16.97 10.50 -2.48
CA TYR A 323 16.24 9.27 -2.19
C TYR A 323 17.18 8.10 -1.86
N ALA A 324 18.28 7.95 -2.60
CA ALA A 324 19.29 6.91 -2.32
C ALA A 324 20.08 7.16 -1.01
N GLY A 325 20.26 8.43 -0.62
CA GLY A 325 20.87 8.80 0.66
C GLY A 325 19.96 8.51 1.86
N ASN A 326 18.65 8.68 1.67
CA ASN A 326 17.62 8.55 2.70
C ASN A 326 16.84 7.23 2.61
N LEU A 327 17.41 6.18 2.00
CA LEU A 327 16.84 4.83 2.08
C LEU A 327 16.88 4.42 3.57
N GLY A 328 15.73 4.50 4.23
CA GLY A 328 15.60 4.44 5.69
C GLY A 328 16.34 3.29 6.37
N GLU A 329 16.69 3.48 7.64
CA GLU A 329 17.54 2.57 8.42
C GLU A 329 16.83 1.25 8.81
N ASP A 330 15.50 1.20 8.72
CA ASP A 330 14.70 0.03 9.09
C ASP A 330 14.78 -1.08 8.03
N GLY A 331 15.49 -2.16 8.35
CA GLY A 331 15.45 -3.40 7.59
C GLY A 331 16.81 -4.08 7.38
N ASP A 332 16.88 -4.89 6.32
CA ASP A 332 18.07 -5.64 5.94
C ASP A 332 19.11 -4.70 5.31
N LYS A 333 20.17 -4.40 6.08
CA LYS A 333 21.27 -3.52 5.66
C LYS A 333 21.91 -3.95 4.35
N GLU A 334 22.02 -5.26 4.10
CA GLU A 334 22.61 -5.77 2.86
C GLU A 334 21.74 -5.38 1.66
N TRP A 335 20.43 -5.51 1.80
CA TRP A 335 19.48 -5.10 0.77
C TRP A 335 19.49 -3.58 0.54
N GLN A 336 19.53 -2.79 1.62
CA GLN A 336 19.58 -1.32 1.53
C GLN A 336 20.80 -0.87 0.72
N GLU A 337 22.00 -1.39 1.04
CA GLU A 337 23.21 -1.07 0.29
C GLU A 337 23.13 -1.51 -1.17
N GLN A 338 22.56 -2.69 -1.45
CA GLN A 338 22.38 -3.17 -2.82
C GLN A 338 21.44 -2.26 -3.61
N GLU A 339 20.33 -1.82 -3.01
CA GLU A 339 19.37 -0.92 -3.65
C GLU A 339 19.98 0.47 -3.86
N GLN A 340 20.70 0.99 -2.87
CA GLN A 340 21.41 2.27 -2.99
C GLN A 340 22.41 2.24 -4.16
N ARG A 341 23.26 1.20 -4.22
CA ARG A 341 24.20 1.01 -5.33
C ARG A 341 23.49 0.87 -6.68
N HIS A 342 22.36 0.18 -6.72
CA HIS A 342 21.55 0.02 -7.94
C HIS A 342 21.00 1.36 -8.43
N ILE A 343 20.40 2.15 -7.55
CA ILE A 343 19.87 3.48 -7.88
C ILE A 343 20.98 4.41 -8.38
N LEU A 344 22.08 4.52 -7.63
CA LEU A 344 23.19 5.40 -8.01
C LEU A 344 23.80 5.01 -9.36
N LYS A 345 23.97 3.72 -9.63
CA LYS A 345 24.43 3.23 -10.93
C LYS A 345 23.49 3.60 -12.08
N MET A 346 22.18 3.59 -11.84
CA MET A 346 21.22 4.04 -12.84
C MET A 346 21.24 5.55 -13.03
N VAL A 347 21.43 6.32 -11.95
CA VAL A 347 21.56 7.79 -11.98
C VAL A 347 22.77 8.21 -12.82
N ASP A 348 23.89 7.52 -12.69
CA ASP A 348 25.11 7.83 -13.45
C ASP A 348 24.98 7.51 -14.96
N LYS A 349 24.06 6.62 -15.32
CA LYS A 349 23.74 6.27 -16.73
C LYS A 349 22.66 7.16 -17.35
N LEU A 350 21.92 7.90 -16.53
CA LEU A 350 20.84 8.81 -16.95
C LEU A 350 21.41 10.11 -17.49
#